data_AF-A0A431L838-F1
#
_entry.id   AF-A0A431L838-F1
#
_cell.length_a   1.000
_cell.length_b   1.000
_cell.length_c   1.000
_cell.angle_alpha   90.00
_cell.angle_beta   90.00
_cell.angle_gamma   90.00
#
_symmetry.space_group_name_H-M   'P 1'
#
loop_
_entity.id
_entity.type
_entity.pdbx_description
1 polymer ?
#
loop_
_entity_poly.entity_id
_entity_poly.type
_entity_poly.pdbx_seq_one_letter_code
_entity_poly.pdbx_strand_id
1 'polypeptide(L)'
;MAKPKQQIYSDLPPELFDADDVMQLYGQWAMDRGEKRRCGSAEGNYRAGGEGAREARREPVVRKLSTDDALRCQRALATVADAERVVLTILYVPQRLPAEAQLRLLRIPPQLSRVRHLAGLRTFWNWYRLLSGTVPSAVTR
;
A
#
# COMPACT_ATOMS: atom_id res chain seq x y z
N MET A 1 -22.64 -3.38 25.38
CA MET A 1 -21.61 -2.32 25.28
C MET A 1 -20.58 -2.76 24.25
N ALA A 2 -20.48 -2.08 23.10
CA ALA A 2 -19.46 -2.41 22.09
C ALA A 2 -18.07 -2.03 22.62
N LYS A 3 -17.13 -2.98 22.65
CA LYS A 3 -15.73 -2.68 23.00
C LYS A 3 -15.17 -1.68 21.97
N PRO A 4 -14.42 -0.65 22.40
CA PRO A 4 -13.81 0.29 21.47
C PRO A 4 -12.88 -0.46 20.51
N LYS A 5 -12.96 -0.12 19.22
CA LYS A 5 -12.13 -0.71 18.17
C LYS A 5 -10.67 -0.38 18.48
N GLN A 6 -9.86 -1.39 18.81
CA GLN A 6 -8.46 -1.19 19.17
C GLN A 6 -7.67 -0.70 17.95
N GLN A 7 -6.84 0.34 18.15
CA GLN A 7 -6.00 0.90 17.11
C GLN A 7 -4.89 -0.09 16.72
N ILE A 8 -4.86 -0.52 15.47
CA ILE A 8 -3.88 -1.49 14.93
C ILE A 8 -2.69 -0.83 14.19
N TYR A 9 -2.83 0.47 13.88
CA TYR A 9 -1.82 1.31 13.25
C TYR A 9 -1.07 2.13 14.31
N SER A 10 0.22 2.35 14.10
CA SER A 10 0.96 3.33 14.92
C SER A 10 0.55 4.74 14.54
N ASP A 11 0.65 5.67 15.49
CA ASP A 11 0.61 7.09 15.18
C ASP A 11 1.90 7.43 14.43
N LEU A 12 1.76 7.89 13.19
CA LEU A 12 2.89 8.12 12.32
C LEU A 12 3.47 9.52 12.57
N PRO A 13 4.80 9.63 12.74
CA PRO A 13 5.45 10.92 12.76
C PRO A 13 5.50 11.51 11.34
N PRO A 14 5.54 12.86 11.17
CA PRO A 14 5.38 13.50 9.87
C PRO A 14 6.36 13.05 8.79
N GLU A 15 7.58 12.66 9.18
CA GLU A 15 8.60 12.17 8.24
C GLU A 15 8.27 10.84 7.55
N LEU A 16 7.23 10.15 8.01
CA LEU A 16 6.76 8.88 7.44
C LEU A 16 5.43 9.00 6.68
N PHE A 17 4.85 10.19 6.53
CA PHE A 17 3.60 10.35 5.77
C PHE A 17 3.79 9.99 4.29
N ASP A 18 4.90 10.41 3.68
CA ASP A 18 5.20 10.01 2.29
C ASP A 18 5.36 8.49 2.16
N ALA A 19 5.91 7.82 3.20
CA ALA A 19 6.05 6.38 3.21
C ALA A 19 4.70 5.67 3.30
N ASP A 20 3.78 6.20 4.12
CA ASP A 20 2.40 5.72 4.23
C ASP A 20 1.67 5.83 2.89
N ASP A 21 1.75 6.99 2.24
CA ASP A 21 1.13 7.25 0.93
C ASP A 21 1.65 6.28 -0.14
N VAL A 22 2.98 6.08 -0.21
CA VAL A 22 3.59 5.13 -1.14
C VAL A 22 3.11 3.70 -0.88
N MET A 23 3.01 3.30 0.40
CA MET A 23 2.52 1.97 0.78
C MET A 23 1.04 1.77 0.45
N GLN A 24 0.19 2.78 0.63
CA GLN A 24 -1.22 2.73 0.23
C GLN A 24 -1.36 2.56 -1.30
N LEU A 25 -0.60 3.34 -2.07
CA LEU A 25 -0.57 3.24 -3.53
C LEU A 25 -0.05 1.88 -4.01
N TYR A 26 0.97 1.34 -3.34
CA TYR A 26 1.50 0.01 -3.62
C TYR A 26 0.45 -1.07 -3.33
N GLY A 27 -0.27 -0.98 -2.21
CA GLY A 27 -1.32 -1.92 -1.85
C GLY A 27 -2.45 -1.97 -2.88
N GLN A 28 -2.88 -0.80 -3.37
CA GLN A 28 -3.85 -0.69 -4.47
C GLN A 28 -3.31 -1.32 -5.76
N TRP A 29 -2.07 -1.00 -6.14
CA TRP A 29 -1.43 -1.58 -7.32
C TRP A 29 -1.30 -3.11 -7.24
N ALA A 30 -0.97 -3.64 -6.06
CA ALA A 30 -0.79 -5.07 -5.84
C ALA A 30 -2.10 -5.85 -6.04
N MET A 31 -3.23 -5.25 -5.68
CA MET A 31 -4.56 -5.81 -5.93
C MET A 31 -4.91 -5.82 -7.42
N ASP A 32 -4.68 -4.69 -8.10
CA ASP A 32 -5.00 -4.51 -9.53
C ASP A 32 -4.20 -5.48 -10.43
N ARG A 33 -2.96 -5.84 -10.05
CA ARG A 33 -2.09 -6.72 -10.85
C ARG A 33 -2.67 -8.13 -11.06
N GLY A 34 -3.47 -8.61 -10.10
CA GLY A 34 -4.10 -9.93 -10.15
C GLY A 34 -5.43 -9.97 -10.90
N GLU A 35 -6.00 -8.83 -11.27
CA GLU A 35 -7.29 -8.79 -11.95
C GLU A 35 -7.12 -9.30 -13.39
N LYS A 36 -7.71 -10.46 -13.68
CA LYS A 36 -7.82 -10.97 -15.06
C LYS A 36 -8.51 -9.87 -15.86
N ARG A 37 -7.79 -9.27 -16.81
CA ARG A 37 -8.34 -8.22 -17.67
C ARG A 37 -9.57 -8.76 -18.36
N ARG A 38 -10.72 -8.26 -17.91
CA ARG A 38 -12.01 -8.53 -18.51
C ARG A 38 -12.05 -7.83 -19.87
N CYS A 39 -12.16 -8.61 -20.94
CA CYS A 39 -12.19 -8.05 -22.29
C CYS A 39 -13.58 -7.49 -22.52
N GLY A 40 -13.71 -6.15 -22.44
CA GLY A 40 -15.00 -5.48 -22.61
C GLY A 40 -15.73 -5.87 -23.90
N SER A 41 -15.01 -6.24 -24.96
CA SER A 41 -15.62 -6.73 -26.21
C SER A 41 -16.19 -8.14 -26.13
N ALA A 42 -15.56 -9.05 -25.38
CA ALA A 42 -16.05 -10.42 -25.22
C ALA A 42 -17.16 -10.53 -24.17
N GLU A 43 -17.22 -9.55 -23.26
CA GLU A 43 -18.15 -9.53 -22.13
C GLU A 43 -19.35 -8.60 -22.34
N GLY A 44 -19.58 -8.13 -23.57
CA GLY A 44 -20.71 -7.24 -23.90
C GLY A 44 -20.62 -5.81 -23.32
N ASN A 45 -19.50 -5.47 -22.67
CA ASN A 45 -19.22 -4.17 -22.07
C ASN A 45 -18.45 -3.23 -23.01
N TYR A 46 -18.52 -3.45 -24.32
CA TYR A 46 -17.86 -2.59 -25.31
C TYR A 46 -18.54 -1.21 -25.32
N ARG A 47 -17.77 -0.17 -24.99
CA ARG A 47 -18.23 1.22 -25.06
C ARG A 47 -17.61 1.90 -26.28
N ALA A 48 -18.44 2.12 -27.30
CA ALA A 48 -18.06 2.95 -28.44
C ALA A 48 -17.82 4.41 -27.99
N GLY A 49 -16.90 5.11 -28.66
CA GLY A 49 -16.60 6.51 -28.34
C GLY A 49 -17.79 7.44 -28.67
N GLY A 50 -18.13 8.33 -27.74
CA GLY A 50 -19.21 9.32 -27.86
C GLY A 50 -19.35 10.20 -26.61
N GLU A 51 -20.30 11.15 -26.60
CA GLU A 51 -20.50 12.08 -25.47
C GLU A 51 -20.79 11.40 -24.13
N GLY A 52 -21.54 10.30 -24.11
CA GLY A 52 -21.78 9.50 -22.89
C GLY A 52 -20.51 8.84 -22.30
N ALA A 53 -19.45 8.70 -23.09
CA ALA A 53 -18.14 8.22 -22.63
C ALA A 53 -17.20 9.35 -22.17
N ARG A 54 -17.57 10.63 -22.37
CA ARG A 54 -16.83 11.80 -21.85
C ARG A 54 -17.16 12.05 -20.38
N GLU A 55 -18.41 11.86 -19.96
CA GLU A 55 -18.82 12.02 -18.55
C GLU A 55 -18.20 10.97 -17.63
N ALA A 56 -18.12 9.70 -18.04
CA ALA A 56 -17.41 8.66 -17.28
C ALA A 56 -15.88 8.92 -17.18
N ARG A 57 -15.33 9.74 -18.08
CA ARG A 57 -13.91 10.13 -18.08
C ARG A 57 -13.61 11.33 -17.17
N ARG A 58 -14.63 11.94 -16.57
CA ARG A 58 -14.51 12.98 -15.53
C ARG A 58 -14.26 12.40 -14.14
N GLU A 59 -14.31 11.09 -13.97
CA GLU A 59 -13.87 10.47 -12.72
C GLU A 59 -12.39 10.83 -12.49
N PRO A 60 -12.03 11.30 -11.28
CA PRO A 60 -10.65 11.66 -10.99
C PRO A 60 -9.77 10.45 -11.23
N VAL A 61 -8.75 10.61 -12.07
CA VAL A 61 -7.75 9.57 -12.32
C VAL A 61 -7.06 9.29 -10.99
N VAL A 62 -7.44 8.18 -10.35
CA VAL A 62 -6.80 7.72 -9.12
C VAL A 62 -5.31 7.61 -9.42
N ARG A 63 -4.47 8.30 -8.65
CA ARG A 63 -3.02 8.27 -8.81
C ARG A 63 -2.58 6.80 -8.73
N LYS A 64 -2.14 6.22 -9.84
CA LYS A 64 -1.65 4.84 -9.88
C LYS A 64 -0.13 4.84 -9.78
N LEU A 65 0.39 3.92 -8.98
CA LEU A 65 1.82 3.69 -8.89
C LEU A 65 2.35 3.15 -10.24
N SER A 66 3.48 3.66 -10.71
CA SER A 66 4.12 3.12 -11.92
C SER A 66 4.63 1.70 -11.64
N THR A 67 4.81 0.89 -12.69
CA THR A 67 5.37 -0.47 -12.53
C THR A 67 6.78 -0.41 -11.92
N ASP A 68 7.60 0.56 -12.32
CA ASP A 68 8.96 0.71 -11.80
C ASP A 68 8.95 1.07 -10.31
N ASP A 69 8.09 2.01 -9.90
CA ASP A 69 7.94 2.38 -8.48
C ASP A 69 7.36 1.23 -7.66
N ALA A 70 6.44 0.44 -8.23
CA ALA A 70 5.91 -0.75 -7.59
C ALA A 70 7.00 -1.81 -7.39
N LEU A 71 7.90 -2.01 -8.36
CA LEU A 71 9.04 -2.92 -8.22
C LEU A 71 10.05 -2.40 -7.17
N ARG A 72 10.27 -1.09 -7.08
CA ARG A 72 11.06 -0.48 -5.99
C ARG A 72 10.42 -0.73 -4.64
N CYS A 73 9.11 -0.54 -4.52
CA CYS A 73 8.35 -0.87 -3.30
C CYS A 73 8.50 -2.33 -2.93
N GLN A 74 8.36 -3.25 -3.89
CA GLN A 74 8.49 -4.69 -3.66
C GLN A 74 9.90 -5.05 -3.17
N ARG A 75 10.95 -4.46 -3.76
CA ARG A 75 12.33 -4.66 -3.33
C ARG A 75 12.59 -4.08 -1.94
N ALA A 76 12.11 -2.87 -1.66
CA ALA A 76 12.22 -2.24 -0.34
C ALA A 76 11.45 -3.03 0.73
N LEU A 77 10.28 -3.58 0.42
CA LEU A 77 9.56 -4.46 1.34
C LEU A 77 10.30 -5.77 1.59
N ALA A 78 10.97 -6.33 0.58
CA ALA A 78 11.73 -7.57 0.73
C ALA A 78 12.91 -7.44 1.71
N THR A 79 13.45 -6.22 1.93
CA THR A 79 14.52 -5.97 2.91
C THR A 79 14.01 -5.75 4.34
N VAL A 80 12.71 -5.47 4.50
CA VAL A 80 12.08 -5.38 5.82
C VAL A 80 12.03 -6.78 6.45
N ALA A 81 12.37 -6.85 7.74
CA ALA A 81 12.30 -8.08 8.50
C ALA A 81 10.90 -8.71 8.45
N ASP A 82 10.85 -10.05 8.43
CA ASP A 82 9.63 -10.81 8.13
C ASP A 82 8.45 -10.47 9.04
N ALA A 83 8.72 -10.27 10.34
CA ALA A 83 7.68 -9.96 11.33
C ALA A 83 6.98 -8.63 11.05
N GLU A 84 7.73 -7.60 10.67
CA GLU A 84 7.24 -6.27 10.30
C GLU A 84 6.61 -6.31 8.90
N ARG A 85 7.24 -7.00 7.94
CA ARG A 85 6.74 -7.14 6.57
C ARG A 85 5.36 -7.77 6.53
N VAL A 86 5.11 -8.79 7.36
CA VAL A 86 3.77 -9.39 7.51
C VAL A 86 2.75 -8.36 7.98
N VAL A 87 3.09 -7.56 8.99
CA VAL A 87 2.19 -6.51 9.51
C VAL A 87 1.91 -5.45 8.45
N LEU A 88 2.95 -4.94 7.76
CA LEU A 88 2.79 -3.98 6.66
C LEU A 88 1.90 -4.55 5.54
N THR A 89 2.11 -5.81 5.16
CA THR A 89 1.29 -6.46 4.14
C THR A 89 -0.18 -6.50 4.56
N ILE A 90 -0.47 -6.88 5.80
CA ILE A 90 -1.84 -6.96 6.32
C ILE A 90 -2.51 -5.58 6.37
N LEU A 91 -1.76 -4.55 6.73
CA LEU A 91 -2.29 -3.20 6.95
C LEU A 91 -2.48 -2.41 5.66
N TYR A 92 -1.65 -2.64 4.63
CA TYR A 92 -1.65 -1.83 3.41
C TYR A 92 -2.13 -2.58 2.17
N VAL A 93 -1.94 -3.90 2.09
CA VAL A 93 -2.41 -4.67 0.93
C VAL A 93 -3.80 -5.20 1.26
N PRO A 94 -4.86 -4.71 0.58
CA PRO A 94 -6.22 -5.19 0.83
C PRO A 94 -6.29 -6.70 0.65
N GLN A 95 -7.06 -7.36 1.50
CA GLN A 95 -7.32 -8.80 1.43
C GLN A 95 -8.80 -9.07 1.68
N ARG A 96 -9.24 -10.30 1.45
CA ARG A 96 -10.64 -10.70 1.67
C ARG A 96 -11.08 -10.56 3.13
N LEU A 97 -10.16 -10.77 4.08
CA LEU A 97 -10.41 -10.61 5.50
C LEU A 97 -9.97 -9.21 5.95
N PRO A 98 -10.72 -8.56 6.86
CA PRO A 98 -10.28 -7.28 7.43
C PRO A 98 -8.98 -7.45 8.22
N ALA A 99 -8.15 -6.41 8.26
CA ALA A 99 -6.82 -6.44 8.86
C ALA A 99 -6.85 -6.92 10.33
N GLU A 100 -7.84 -6.49 11.12
CA GLU A 100 -8.01 -6.91 12.52
C GLU A 100 -8.23 -8.42 12.64
N ALA A 101 -8.96 -9.02 11.71
CA ALA A 101 -9.20 -10.47 11.71
C ALA A 101 -7.92 -11.23 11.35
N GLN A 102 -7.17 -10.75 10.35
CA GLN A 102 -5.89 -11.35 9.97
C GLN A 102 -4.87 -11.31 11.12
N LEU A 103 -4.75 -10.17 11.81
CA LEU A 103 -3.87 -10.03 12.97
C LEU A 103 -4.27 -10.99 14.10
N ARG A 104 -5.57 -11.19 14.36
CA ARG A 104 -6.04 -12.16 15.35
C ARG A 104 -5.69 -13.59 14.98
N LEU A 105 -5.84 -13.98 13.71
CA LEU A 105 -5.46 -15.31 13.24
C LEU A 105 -3.96 -15.59 13.46
N LEU A 106 -3.12 -14.58 13.24
CA LEU A 106 -1.68 -14.65 13.48
C LEU A 106 -1.29 -14.40 14.94
N ARG A 107 -2.27 -14.22 15.84
CA ARG A 107 -2.06 -13.92 17.26
C ARG A 107 -1.17 -12.70 17.51
N ILE A 108 -1.24 -11.70 16.63
CA ILE A 108 -0.52 -10.43 16.76
C ILE A 108 -1.44 -9.46 17.51
N PRO A 109 -1.11 -9.08 18.76
CA PRO A 109 -1.91 -8.11 19.50
C PRO A 109 -1.76 -6.70 18.88
N PRO A 110 -2.76 -5.82 19.03
CA PRO A 110 -2.73 -4.47 18.44
C PRO A 110 -1.49 -3.67 18.82
N GLN A 111 -1.03 -3.74 20.07
CA GLN A 111 0.18 -3.03 20.53
C GLN A 111 1.42 -3.48 19.76
N LEU A 112 1.56 -4.79 19.52
CA LEU A 112 2.67 -5.34 18.74
C LEU A 112 2.55 -4.96 17.25
N SER A 113 1.32 -4.95 16.71
CA SER A 113 1.05 -4.45 15.37
C SER A 113 1.54 -3.01 15.22
N ARG A 114 1.24 -2.11 16.17
CA ARG A 114 1.71 -0.71 16.15
C ARG A 114 3.24 -0.61 16.15
N VAL A 115 3.91 -1.33 17.03
CA VAL A 115 5.38 -1.31 17.11
C VAL A 115 6.01 -1.80 15.80
N ARG A 116 5.52 -2.93 15.28
CA ARG A 116 6.01 -3.52 14.03
C ARG A 116 5.68 -2.67 12.81
N HIS A 117 4.52 -2.02 12.81
CA HIS A 117 4.11 -1.08 11.78
C HIS A 117 5.10 0.08 11.67
N LEU A 118 5.38 0.76 12.79
CA LEU A 118 6.32 1.88 12.81
C LEU A 118 7.75 1.46 12.42
N ALA A 119 8.24 0.36 13.01
CA ALA A 119 9.59 -0.15 12.72
C ALA A 119 9.73 -0.58 11.25
N GLY A 120 8.72 -1.30 10.74
CA GLY A 120 8.67 -1.74 9.35
C GLY A 120 8.65 -0.56 8.39
N LEU A 121 7.79 0.43 8.64
CA LEU A 121 7.62 1.58 7.74
C LEU A 121 8.90 2.43 7.66
N ARG A 122 9.61 2.59 8.79
CA ARG A 122 10.92 3.25 8.81
C ARG A 122 11.96 2.53 7.95
N THR A 123 12.09 1.22 8.13
CA THR A 123 13.04 0.41 7.36
C THR A 123 12.69 0.43 5.87
N PHE A 124 11.41 0.24 5.55
CA PHE A 124 10.89 0.34 4.19
C PHE A 124 11.27 1.68 3.56
N TRP A 125 10.99 2.79 4.25
CA TRP A 125 11.20 4.13 3.71
C TRP A 125 12.67 4.41 3.42
N ASN A 126 13.57 4.00 4.31
CA ASN A 126 15.01 4.12 4.11
C ASN A 126 15.46 3.41 2.83
N TRP A 127 15.02 2.16 2.63
CA TRP A 127 15.36 1.39 1.43
C TRP A 127 14.71 1.93 0.17
N TYR A 128 13.45 2.34 0.25
CA TYR A 128 12.72 2.89 -0.89
C TYR A 128 13.41 4.16 -1.44
N ARG A 129 13.85 5.05 -0.55
CA ARG A 129 14.59 6.27 -0.92
C ARG A 129 15.93 5.95 -1.60
N LEU A 130 16.67 4.99 -1.07
CA LEU A 130 17.94 4.52 -1.66
C LEU A 130 17.71 3.96 -3.08
N LEU A 131 16.67 3.14 -3.27
CA LEU A 131 16.33 2.55 -4.56
C LEU A 131 15.75 3.54 -5.58
N SER A 132 15.15 4.63 -5.10
CA SER A 132 14.58 5.69 -5.94
C SER A 132 15.61 6.72 -6.40
N GLY A 133 16.88 6.58 -5.98
CA GLY A 133 17.92 7.57 -6.25
C GLY A 133 17.69 8.89 -5.51
N THR A 134 16.74 8.94 -4.59
CA THR A 134 16.47 10.09 -3.72
C THR A 134 17.46 10.05 -2.57
N VAL A 135 18.73 10.32 -2.88
CA VAL A 135 19.76 10.47 -1.86
C VAL A 135 19.32 11.60 -0.92
N PRO A 136 19.28 11.40 0.41
CA PRO A 136 19.14 12.51 1.33
C PRO A 136 20.32 13.45 1.09
N SER A 137 20.05 14.66 0.59
CA SER A 137 21.06 15.70 0.46
C SER A 137 21.47 16.16 1.86
N ALA A 138 22.34 15.42 2.54
CA ALA A 138 22.96 15.84 3.79
C ALA A 138 24.23 15.03 4.10
N VAL A 139 25.32 15.29 3.36
CA VAL A 139 26.69 15.39 3.93
C VAL A 139 27.49 16.33 3.01
N THR A 140 27.37 17.64 3.25
CA THR A 140 28.46 18.58 2.94
C THR A 140 28.92 19.10 4.28
N ARG A 141 30.19 18.82 4.60
CA ARG A 141 30.88 19.28 5.80
C ARG A 141 31.03 20.79 5.83
#